data_AF-A0AAV7XBC2-F1
#
_entry.id   AF-A0AAV7XBC2-F1
#
_cell.length_a   1.000
_cell.length_b   1.000
_cell.length_c   1.000
_cell.angle_alpha   90.00
_cell.angle_beta   90.00
_cell.angle_gamma   90.00
#
_symmetry.space_group_name_H-M   'P 1'
#
loop_
_entity.id
_entity.type
_entity.pdbx_description
1 polymer ?
#
loop_
_entity_poly.entity_id
_entity_poly.type
_entity_poly.pdbx_seq_one_letter_code
_entity_poly.pdbx_strand_id
1 'polypeptide(L)'
;MEELLIAEPPVEPISSYRDESGYKKPVDDSPLRGESEGGWPSGHPLPLPKWGPLGDPDPGWGPLPPDPARPAEGRAGRGPGHVPGTGPRTGPATGHRLTAVRVETVVDYEDLAARVEHTTQQLLRDHHYNTLGNFLRFYSAYSQRGDQDAARLFREYRPPITAAHHTCVGLGMTLQRQLSALPGSAGVRLRAALHLVSCEEAIENPAAYLSEVPSPTTSEKEHVLVAARVDIGGRRGVLLLDPGYHVARVVTVMSDGLYPHTGWFTQSDEPEVRREYMYTLSPDEKYVLWTVRETRGERQTLSVNLVYVERPYLSAVTVTERRNIVYNFRSLLARNTKGQLTAGVYFPLAVVSADAGPACTVFYSEVVAGTSVKRRELDVEQELALVLCSQQLGMHDDQLEEILTKVAHVMADATFIKQVLDINNAIEEMSDDN
;
A
#
# COMPACT_ATOMS: atom_id res chain seq x y z
N MET A 1 -7.54 33.70 33.16
CA MET A 1 -8.54 32.63 33.00
C MET A 1 -9.35 33.00 31.78
N GLU A 2 -8.84 32.61 30.63
CA GLU A 2 -9.53 32.64 29.34
C GLU A 2 -9.21 31.29 28.72
N GLU A 3 -10.23 30.64 28.16
CA GLU A 3 -10.12 29.26 27.71
C GLU A 3 -9.46 29.25 26.33
N LEU A 4 -8.29 28.61 26.19
CA LEU A 4 -7.83 28.23 24.86
C LEU A 4 -8.83 27.20 24.32
N LEU A 5 -9.53 27.59 23.27
CA LEU A 5 -10.32 26.67 22.45
C LEU A 5 -9.38 25.65 21.83
N ILE A 6 -9.28 24.47 22.45
CA ILE A 6 -8.69 23.29 21.84
C ILE A 6 -9.60 22.93 20.67
N ALA A 7 -9.18 23.29 19.46
CA ALA A 7 -9.85 22.85 18.25
C ALA A 7 -9.77 21.32 18.19
N GLU A 8 -10.91 20.64 18.11
CA GLU A 8 -10.95 19.19 17.93
C GLU A 8 -10.22 18.84 16.62
N PRO A 9 -9.22 17.95 16.63
CA PRO A 9 -8.56 17.54 15.40
C PRO A 9 -9.57 16.78 14.52
N PRO A 10 -9.63 17.04 13.21
CA PRO A 10 -10.45 16.25 12.30
C PRO A 10 -9.98 14.78 12.29
N VAL A 11 -10.88 13.90 11.87
CA VAL A 11 -10.66 12.45 11.78
C VAL A 11 -9.34 12.14 11.05
N GLU A 12 -8.49 11.28 11.63
CA GLU A 12 -7.25 10.81 11.00
C GLU A 12 -7.53 9.83 9.85
N PRO A 13 -6.97 10.05 8.64
CA PRO A 13 -6.88 9.01 7.63
C PRO A 13 -5.40 8.72 7.26
N ILE A 14 -5.07 7.47 6.91
CA ILE A 14 -3.68 7.00 6.81
C ILE A 14 -3.37 6.45 5.40
N SER A 15 -2.84 7.27 4.49
CA SER A 15 -2.39 6.80 3.17
C SER A 15 -1.06 7.41 2.67
N SER A 16 0.03 6.65 2.91
CA SER A 16 1.25 6.31 2.12
C SER A 16 1.96 7.35 1.22
N TYR A 17 3.27 7.19 0.86
CA TYR A 17 4.04 7.96 -0.17
C TYR A 17 5.58 7.56 -0.31
N ARG A 18 6.31 7.87 -1.40
CA ARG A 18 7.51 8.80 -1.41
C ARG A 18 9.03 8.38 -1.26
N ASP A 19 9.85 8.40 -2.35
CA ASP A 19 11.36 8.62 -2.42
C ASP A 19 11.82 9.56 -3.59
N GLU A 20 13.07 9.99 -3.84
CA GLU A 20 14.47 9.68 -3.47
C GLU A 20 15.20 11.06 -3.34
N SER A 21 16.52 11.26 -3.10
CA SER A 21 17.74 10.43 -3.19
C SER A 21 18.77 10.87 -2.12
N GLY A 22 19.84 10.14 -1.83
CA GLY A 22 20.36 8.98 -2.57
C GLY A 22 21.20 7.98 -1.76
N TYR A 23 21.70 6.97 -2.48
CA TYR A 23 21.80 5.60 -1.95
C TYR A 23 23.16 4.93 -2.23
N LYS A 24 23.58 3.96 -1.39
CA LYS A 24 24.72 3.05 -1.69
C LYS A 24 24.21 1.77 -2.38
N LYS A 25 24.44 1.67 -3.69
CA LYS A 25 23.98 0.58 -4.58
C LYS A 25 23.93 -0.83 -3.96
N PRO A 26 22.74 -1.43 -3.86
CA PRO A 26 22.52 -2.87 -3.85
C PRO A 26 22.71 -3.47 -5.26
N VAL A 27 22.31 -4.73 -5.42
CA VAL A 27 22.24 -5.41 -6.72
C VAL A 27 20.90 -5.09 -7.39
N ASP A 28 21.00 -4.51 -8.59
CA ASP A 28 19.90 -4.20 -9.53
C ASP A 28 18.81 -3.21 -9.06
N ASP A 29 19.16 -1.91 -9.06
CA ASP A 29 18.23 -0.77 -8.92
C ASP A 29 17.30 -0.57 -10.16
N SER A 30 16.94 -1.63 -10.88
CA SER A 30 16.04 -1.56 -12.02
C SER A 30 14.60 -1.25 -11.55
N PRO A 31 13.94 -0.18 -12.05
CA PRO A 31 12.58 0.15 -11.64
C PRO A 31 11.62 -0.96 -12.10
N LEU A 32 10.67 -1.33 -11.24
CA LEU A 32 9.67 -2.36 -11.53
C LEU A 32 8.80 -1.95 -12.73
N ARG A 33 9.06 -2.58 -13.89
CA ARG A 33 8.33 -2.37 -15.14
C ARG A 33 7.43 -3.59 -15.41
N GLY A 34 6.12 -3.36 -15.48
CA GLY A 34 5.11 -4.40 -15.76
C GLY A 34 3.67 -3.89 -15.88
N GLU A 35 3.30 -2.79 -15.21
CA GLU A 35 1.90 -2.31 -15.23
C GLU A 35 1.39 -1.82 -16.59
N SER A 36 0.08 -2.05 -16.79
CA SER A 36 -0.67 -1.53 -17.94
C SER A 36 -1.32 -0.19 -17.58
N GLU A 37 -1.09 0.86 -18.37
CA GLU A 37 -1.67 2.18 -18.10
C GLU A 37 -3.21 2.14 -18.18
N GLY A 38 -3.88 2.60 -17.13
CA GLY A 38 -5.32 2.87 -17.13
C GLY A 38 -5.71 3.86 -18.23
N GLY A 39 -6.88 3.69 -18.84
CA GLY A 39 -7.41 4.68 -19.78
C GLY A 39 -7.90 5.91 -19.03
N TRP A 40 -7.59 7.13 -19.49
CA TRP A 40 -8.00 8.36 -18.82
C TRP A 40 -9.24 8.97 -19.53
N PRO A 41 -10.43 8.99 -18.91
CA PRO A 41 -11.63 9.59 -19.51
C PRO A 41 -11.56 11.11 -19.53
N SER A 42 -12.20 11.75 -20.51
CA SER A 42 -12.28 13.21 -20.58
C SER A 42 -12.98 13.78 -19.34
N GLY A 43 -12.35 14.75 -18.67
CA GLY A 43 -12.86 15.37 -17.44
C GLY A 43 -12.59 14.59 -16.14
N HIS A 44 -12.16 13.33 -16.22
CA HIS A 44 -11.93 12.50 -15.04
C HIS A 44 -10.68 12.95 -14.25
N PRO A 45 -10.66 12.81 -12.91
CA PRO A 45 -9.54 13.24 -12.09
C PRO A 45 -8.45 12.16 -11.93
N LEU A 46 -8.75 10.89 -12.25
CA LEU A 46 -7.81 9.74 -12.26
C LEU A 46 -7.87 8.96 -13.59
N PRO A 47 -6.92 8.05 -13.88
CA PRO A 47 -7.12 7.02 -14.89
C PRO A 47 -8.01 5.89 -14.36
N LEU A 48 -8.72 5.19 -15.24
CA LEU A 48 -9.59 4.08 -14.83
C LEU A 48 -8.78 2.89 -14.30
N PRO A 49 -9.23 2.24 -13.20
CA PRO A 49 -8.60 1.03 -12.69
C PRO A 49 -8.65 -0.13 -13.68
N LYS A 50 -7.61 -0.97 -13.66
CA LYS A 50 -7.50 -2.17 -14.50
C LYS A 50 -7.26 -3.41 -13.67
N TRP A 51 -7.93 -4.49 -14.06
CA TRP A 51 -7.76 -5.82 -13.50
C TRP A 51 -7.42 -6.85 -14.58
N GLY A 52 -6.68 -7.88 -14.20
CA GLY A 52 -6.22 -8.93 -15.10
C GLY A 52 -7.34 -9.83 -15.62
N PRO A 53 -7.08 -10.57 -16.72
CA PRO A 53 -8.00 -11.60 -17.19
C PRO A 53 -8.12 -12.74 -16.16
N LEU A 54 -9.23 -13.46 -16.20
CA LEU A 54 -9.42 -14.66 -15.40
C LEU A 54 -8.50 -15.78 -15.91
N GLY A 55 -7.47 -16.10 -15.12
CA GLY A 55 -6.63 -17.29 -15.28
C GLY A 55 -5.24 -17.07 -15.89
N ASP A 56 -4.77 -15.83 -16.07
CA ASP A 56 -3.38 -15.56 -16.48
C ASP A 56 -2.51 -15.15 -15.27
N PRO A 57 -1.52 -15.98 -14.87
CA PRO A 57 -0.63 -15.70 -13.74
C PRO A 57 0.66 -14.97 -14.15
N ASP A 58 0.80 -14.50 -15.39
CA ASP A 58 1.93 -13.66 -15.80
C ASP A 58 1.58 -12.15 -15.72
N PRO A 59 1.96 -11.44 -14.63
CA PRO A 59 1.79 -9.99 -14.50
C PRO A 59 2.75 -9.16 -15.37
N GLY A 60 3.50 -9.76 -16.30
CA GLY A 60 4.38 -9.05 -17.23
C GLY A 60 5.71 -8.59 -16.63
N TRP A 61 6.07 -9.06 -15.42
CA TRP A 61 7.40 -8.85 -14.86
C TRP A 61 8.42 -9.67 -15.68
N GLY A 62 9.25 -8.98 -16.45
CA GLY A 62 10.28 -9.61 -17.28
C GLY A 62 11.23 -10.52 -16.48
N PRO A 63 11.93 -11.46 -17.16
CA PRO A 63 12.83 -12.39 -16.48
C PRO A 63 13.88 -11.66 -15.64
N LEU A 64 14.13 -12.19 -14.45
CA LEU A 64 15.19 -11.71 -13.54
C LEU A 64 16.53 -11.58 -14.29
N PRO A 65 17.39 -10.61 -13.91
CA PRO A 65 18.76 -10.56 -14.39
C PRO A 65 19.46 -11.92 -14.16
N PRO A 66 20.33 -12.37 -15.09
CA PRO A 66 21.05 -13.61 -14.92
C PRO A 66 21.95 -13.55 -13.68
N ASP A 67 21.89 -14.61 -12.87
CA ASP A 67 22.74 -14.83 -11.70
C ASP A 67 24.24 -14.67 -12.08
N PRO A 68 24.96 -13.67 -11.53
CA PRO A 68 26.36 -13.42 -11.86
C PRO A 68 27.31 -14.55 -11.42
N ALA A 69 26.85 -15.52 -10.63
CA ALA A 69 27.65 -16.66 -10.18
C ALA A 69 27.74 -17.84 -11.17
N ARG A 70 27.15 -17.75 -12.38
CA ARG A 70 27.16 -18.86 -13.36
C ARG A 70 27.88 -18.50 -14.68
N PRO A 71 28.99 -19.20 -15.01
CA PRO A 71 29.58 -19.13 -16.35
C PRO A 71 28.61 -19.64 -17.42
N ALA A 72 28.47 -18.89 -18.52
CA ALA A 72 27.60 -19.29 -19.63
C ALA A 72 28.29 -20.34 -20.53
N GLU A 73 27.95 -21.62 -20.34
CA GLU A 73 28.32 -22.66 -21.31
C GLU A 73 27.53 -22.47 -22.62
N GLY A 74 28.20 -21.95 -23.65
CA GLY A 74 27.59 -21.69 -24.94
C GLY A 74 27.32 -22.95 -25.76
N ARG A 75 26.09 -23.10 -26.26
CA ARG A 75 25.78 -24.00 -27.39
C ARG A 75 24.90 -23.30 -28.41
N ALA A 76 25.35 -23.30 -29.67
CA ALA A 76 24.66 -22.70 -30.79
C ALA A 76 24.11 -23.77 -31.75
N GLY A 77 22.98 -23.46 -32.39
CA GLY A 77 22.74 -23.88 -33.77
C GLY A 77 21.40 -24.54 -34.11
N ARG A 78 20.76 -23.97 -35.15
CA ARG A 78 19.70 -24.56 -36.01
C ARG A 78 18.33 -24.73 -35.32
N GLY A 79 17.19 -24.56 -36.01
CA GLY A 79 16.93 -24.11 -37.39
C GLY A 79 15.42 -23.89 -37.61
N PRO A 80 14.98 -23.30 -38.74
CA PRO A 80 13.58 -22.90 -38.93
C PRO A 80 12.68 -24.09 -39.34
N GLY A 81 11.42 -24.12 -38.86
CA GLY A 81 10.47 -25.17 -39.24
C GLY A 81 9.01 -24.95 -38.82
N HIS A 82 8.15 -24.79 -39.83
CA HIS A 82 6.70 -25.08 -39.86
C HIS A 82 5.73 -24.40 -38.86
N VAL A 83 4.76 -23.67 -39.45
CA VAL A 83 3.46 -23.36 -38.84
C VAL A 83 2.39 -24.21 -39.53
N PRO A 84 1.65 -25.07 -38.80
CA PRO A 84 0.35 -25.59 -39.22
C PRO A 84 -0.77 -24.94 -38.40
N GLY A 85 -1.70 -24.24 -39.06
CA GLY A 85 -2.84 -23.63 -38.38
C GLY A 85 -3.96 -24.62 -38.08
N THR A 86 -4.70 -24.39 -36.98
CA THR A 86 -5.98 -25.06 -36.69
C THR A 86 -7.04 -24.02 -36.34
N GLY A 87 -8.22 -24.10 -36.94
CA GLY A 87 -9.31 -23.15 -36.77
C GLY A 87 -9.97 -23.14 -35.38
N PRO A 88 -10.88 -22.19 -35.11
CA PRO A 88 -11.45 -21.96 -33.79
C PRO A 88 -12.34 -23.13 -33.33
N ARG A 89 -11.90 -23.85 -32.29
CA ARG A 89 -12.75 -24.79 -31.56
C ARG A 89 -13.54 -24.04 -30.49
N THR A 90 -14.77 -23.65 -30.82
CA THR A 90 -15.71 -23.05 -29.87
C THR A 90 -16.17 -24.08 -28.84
N GLY A 91 -15.39 -24.24 -27.76
CA GLY A 91 -15.83 -24.92 -26.54
C GLY A 91 -16.55 -23.94 -25.58
N PRO A 92 -17.36 -24.44 -24.63
CA PRO A 92 -17.96 -23.58 -23.61
C PRO A 92 -16.88 -23.00 -22.69
N ALA A 93 -16.96 -21.70 -22.40
CA ALA A 93 -15.98 -21.00 -21.59
C ALA A 93 -16.16 -21.33 -20.09
N THR A 94 -15.56 -22.43 -19.63
CA THR A 94 -15.36 -22.70 -18.21
C THR A 94 -14.32 -21.72 -17.66
N GLY A 95 -14.77 -20.55 -17.18
CA GLY A 95 -13.89 -19.48 -16.72
C GLY A 95 -12.92 -19.95 -15.62
N HIS A 96 -11.63 -19.95 -15.94
CA HIS A 96 -10.59 -20.35 -15.00
C HIS A 96 -10.40 -19.26 -13.93
N ARG A 97 -10.95 -19.50 -12.73
CA ARG A 97 -10.62 -18.72 -11.53
C ARG A 97 -9.10 -18.71 -11.30
N LEU A 98 -8.62 -17.67 -10.63
CA LEU A 98 -7.21 -17.52 -10.23
C LEU A 98 -6.64 -18.77 -9.57
N THR A 99 -5.36 -19.05 -9.86
CA THR A 99 -4.61 -20.16 -9.27
C THR A 99 -4.61 -20.04 -7.74
N ALA A 100 -5.24 -21.01 -7.08
CA ALA A 100 -5.22 -21.11 -5.63
C ALA A 100 -3.95 -21.82 -5.13
N VAL A 101 -3.39 -21.33 -4.03
CA VAL A 101 -2.36 -22.07 -3.27
C VAL A 101 -3.05 -23.27 -2.62
N ARG A 102 -2.73 -24.47 -3.13
CA ARG A 102 -3.24 -25.74 -2.60
C ARG A 102 -2.33 -26.31 -1.52
N VAL A 103 -2.95 -26.75 -0.43
CA VAL A 103 -2.35 -27.46 0.71
C VAL A 103 -3.32 -28.56 1.18
N GLU A 104 -2.79 -29.71 1.60
CA GLU A 104 -3.62 -30.90 1.88
C GLU A 104 -4.30 -30.81 3.25
N THR A 105 -3.61 -30.30 4.25
CA THR A 105 -4.11 -30.16 5.63
C THR A 105 -4.06 -28.71 6.14
N VAL A 106 -4.72 -28.46 7.27
CA VAL A 106 -4.60 -27.18 7.99
C VAL A 106 -3.19 -27.00 8.57
N VAL A 107 -2.48 -28.08 8.94
CA VAL A 107 -1.09 -28.00 9.41
C VAL A 107 -0.16 -27.54 8.28
N ASP A 108 -0.32 -28.05 7.06
CA ASP A 108 0.43 -27.56 5.88
C ASP A 108 0.16 -26.06 5.61
N TYR A 109 -1.05 -25.59 5.94
CA TYR A 109 -1.41 -24.18 5.83
C TYR A 109 -0.79 -23.32 6.94
N GLU A 110 -0.86 -23.74 8.20
CA GLU A 110 -0.22 -23.07 9.34
C GLU A 110 1.30 -22.91 9.09
N ASP A 111 1.94 -23.97 8.61
CA ASP A 111 3.36 -24.03 8.30
C ASP A 111 3.73 -23.10 7.12
N LEU A 112 2.85 -22.99 6.10
CA LEU A 112 2.98 -21.99 5.04
C LEU A 112 2.77 -20.56 5.58
N ALA A 113 1.70 -20.33 6.35
CA ALA A 113 1.32 -19.04 6.88
C ALA A 113 2.43 -18.48 7.79
N ALA A 114 3.04 -19.28 8.65
CA ALA A 114 4.16 -18.87 9.49
C ALA A 114 5.36 -18.33 8.68
N ARG A 115 5.66 -18.94 7.51
CA ARG A 115 6.72 -18.46 6.60
C ARG A 115 6.34 -17.16 5.89
N VAL A 116 5.09 -17.02 5.48
CA VAL A 116 4.56 -15.80 4.85
C VAL A 116 4.51 -14.64 5.85
N GLU A 117 4.02 -14.91 7.06
CA GLU A 117 3.97 -13.97 8.18
C GLU A 117 5.37 -13.50 8.57
N HIS A 118 6.34 -14.41 8.76
CA HIS A 118 7.72 -14.03 9.07
C HIS A 118 8.34 -13.10 8.02
N THR A 119 8.09 -13.36 6.73
CA THR A 119 8.57 -12.50 5.63
C THR A 119 7.91 -11.11 5.69
N THR A 120 6.61 -11.06 6.01
CA THR A 120 5.85 -9.80 6.18
C THR A 120 6.34 -8.99 7.38
N GLN A 121 6.66 -9.67 8.49
CA GLN A 121 7.22 -9.06 9.70
C GLN A 121 8.63 -8.52 9.51
N GLN A 122 9.45 -9.18 8.66
CA GLN A 122 10.75 -8.66 8.23
C GLN A 122 10.57 -7.39 7.36
N LEU A 123 9.73 -7.44 6.33
CA LEU A 123 9.45 -6.29 5.45
C LEU A 123 9.04 -5.04 6.24
N LEU A 124 8.13 -5.18 7.21
CA LEU A 124 7.63 -4.05 8.01
C LEU A 124 8.68 -3.40 8.91
N ARG A 125 9.69 -4.18 9.35
CA ARG A 125 10.84 -3.70 10.12
C ARG A 125 11.89 -3.08 9.20
N ASP A 126 12.20 -3.73 8.08
CA ASP A 126 13.35 -3.43 7.22
C ASP A 126 13.08 -2.29 6.21
N HIS A 127 11.80 -1.94 6.01
CA HIS A 127 11.39 -0.82 5.16
C HIS A 127 10.49 0.16 5.89
N HIS A 128 10.67 1.44 5.57
CA HIS A 128 9.72 2.48 5.94
C HIS A 128 8.45 2.36 5.11
N TYR A 129 7.28 2.40 5.76
CA TYR A 129 6.11 3.02 5.14
C TYR A 129 6.45 4.50 5.06
N ASN A 130 7.05 4.88 3.94
CA ASN A 130 7.49 6.24 3.76
C ASN A 130 6.24 7.07 3.46
N THR A 131 6.34 8.38 3.71
CA THR A 131 5.52 9.38 3.02
C THR A 131 6.23 10.75 2.81
N LEU A 132 7.57 10.78 2.54
CA LEU A 132 8.43 11.99 2.31
C LEU A 132 9.21 12.32 0.96
N GLY A 133 9.80 11.44 0.11
CA GLY A 133 10.37 11.77 -1.26
C GLY A 133 9.48 12.03 -2.55
N ASN A 134 8.69 11.11 -3.17
CA ASN A 134 7.85 11.35 -4.40
C ASN A 134 7.10 12.70 -4.47
N PHE A 135 6.29 13.14 -3.49
CA PHE A 135 5.62 14.45 -3.54
C PHE A 135 6.63 15.62 -3.34
N LEU A 136 7.87 15.39 -2.85
CA LEU A 136 9.03 16.30 -3.09
C LEU A 136 9.57 16.15 -4.53
N ARG A 137 9.60 14.95 -5.13
CA ARG A 137 10.06 14.64 -6.50
C ARG A 137 9.09 15.17 -7.57
N PHE A 138 7.81 15.19 -7.27
CA PHE A 138 6.68 15.74 -8.02
C PHE A 138 6.65 17.25 -7.85
N TYR A 139 6.88 17.78 -6.63
CA TYR A 139 7.16 19.20 -6.45
C TYR A 139 8.46 19.64 -7.18
N SER A 140 9.50 18.82 -7.19
CA SER A 140 10.74 19.08 -7.91
C SER A 140 10.51 19.07 -9.42
N ALA A 141 9.71 18.13 -9.93
CA ALA A 141 9.27 18.14 -11.32
C ALA A 141 8.36 19.34 -11.64
N TYR A 142 7.48 19.76 -10.73
CA TYR A 142 6.58 20.92 -10.85
C TYR A 142 7.36 22.24 -10.89
N SER A 143 8.27 22.46 -9.95
CA SER A 143 9.11 23.66 -9.86
C SER A 143 10.13 23.77 -11.00
N GLN A 144 10.42 22.68 -11.71
CA GLN A 144 11.18 22.66 -12.95
C GLN A 144 10.34 22.98 -14.21
N ARG A 145 9.01 23.07 -14.11
CA ARG A 145 8.14 23.43 -15.25
C ARG A 145 7.90 24.93 -15.34
N GLY A 146 7.99 25.45 -16.56
CA GLY A 146 7.63 26.84 -16.87
C GLY A 146 6.12 27.14 -16.93
N ASP A 147 5.25 26.12 -16.86
CA ASP A 147 3.79 26.31 -16.82
C ASP A 147 3.20 26.24 -15.39
N GLN A 148 3.95 25.70 -14.41
CA GLN A 148 3.52 25.49 -13.02
C GLN A 148 2.09 24.89 -12.89
N ASP A 149 1.73 24.00 -13.81
CA ASP A 149 0.45 23.30 -13.85
C ASP A 149 0.61 21.91 -13.21
N ALA A 150 0.20 21.80 -11.94
CA ALA A 150 0.24 20.54 -11.21
C ALA A 150 -0.81 19.55 -11.69
N ALA A 151 -1.96 20.00 -12.20
CA ALA A 151 -3.03 19.11 -12.70
C ALA A 151 -2.69 18.48 -14.05
N ARG A 152 -1.89 19.16 -14.87
CA ARG A 152 -1.27 18.60 -16.08
C ARG A 152 -0.10 17.69 -15.73
N LEU A 153 0.80 18.12 -14.84
CA LEU A 153 1.88 17.24 -14.37
C LEU A 153 1.33 15.97 -13.73
N PHE A 154 0.26 16.03 -12.94
CA PHE A 154 -0.40 14.88 -12.32
C PHE A 154 -0.88 13.84 -13.34
N ARG A 155 -1.28 14.26 -14.54
CA ARG A 155 -1.63 13.38 -15.67
C ARG A 155 -0.39 12.83 -16.38
N GLU A 156 0.59 13.68 -16.65
CA GLU A 156 1.83 13.33 -17.39
C GLU A 156 2.82 12.51 -16.53
N TYR A 157 2.77 12.60 -15.21
CA TYR A 157 3.71 11.93 -14.29
C TYR A 157 3.53 10.40 -14.31
N ARG A 158 4.63 9.69 -14.07
CA ARG A 158 4.60 8.26 -13.71
C ARG A 158 5.29 8.11 -12.36
N PRO A 159 4.57 7.70 -11.30
CA PRO A 159 5.20 7.42 -10.03
C PRO A 159 6.23 6.28 -10.18
N PRO A 160 7.50 6.49 -9.82
CA PRO A 160 8.43 5.38 -9.63
C PRO A 160 8.05 4.57 -8.38
N ILE A 161 8.42 3.29 -8.38
CA ILE A 161 8.45 2.43 -7.19
C ILE A 161 9.90 2.00 -6.99
N THR A 162 10.50 2.38 -5.87
CA THR A 162 11.86 1.99 -5.44
C THR A 162 11.89 1.69 -3.93
N ALA A 163 13.03 1.23 -3.39
CA ALA A 163 13.15 0.72 -2.02
C ALA A 163 12.95 1.77 -0.91
N ALA A 164 13.11 3.07 -1.21
CA ALA A 164 12.77 4.14 -0.28
C ALA A 164 11.32 4.63 -0.46
N HIS A 165 10.67 4.32 -1.59
CA HIS A 165 9.37 4.82 -2.05
C HIS A 165 8.16 4.24 -1.33
N HIS A 166 8.41 3.40 -0.33
CA HIS A 166 7.55 2.28 0.01
C HIS A 166 6.20 2.72 0.62
N THR A 167 5.22 2.80 -0.27
CA THR A 167 3.78 2.95 -0.02
C THR A 167 3.10 1.60 0.23
N CYS A 168 1.77 1.55 0.31
CA CYS A 168 1.04 0.29 0.19
C CYS A 168 1.41 -0.48 -1.10
N VAL A 169 1.54 0.23 -2.24
CA VAL A 169 1.93 -0.34 -3.53
C VAL A 169 3.39 -0.82 -3.50
N GLY A 170 4.32 0.03 -3.04
CA GLY A 170 5.75 -0.32 -2.98
C GLY A 170 6.05 -1.48 -2.03
N LEU A 171 5.46 -1.47 -0.83
CA LEU A 171 5.56 -2.58 0.11
C LEU A 171 4.92 -3.85 -0.45
N GLY A 172 3.73 -3.76 -1.06
CA GLY A 172 3.04 -4.90 -1.67
C GLY A 172 3.87 -5.58 -2.77
N MET A 173 4.42 -4.80 -3.69
CA MET A 173 5.30 -5.31 -4.75
C MET A 173 6.61 -5.92 -4.21
N THR A 174 7.21 -5.32 -3.19
CA THR A 174 8.43 -5.88 -2.56
C THR A 174 8.13 -7.16 -1.79
N LEU A 175 7.02 -7.22 -1.06
CA LEU A 175 6.55 -8.42 -0.35
C LEU A 175 6.28 -9.57 -1.33
N GLN A 176 5.62 -9.32 -2.45
CA GLN A 176 5.41 -10.32 -3.50
C GLN A 176 6.72 -10.88 -4.05
N ARG A 177 7.72 -10.04 -4.30
CA ARG A 177 9.05 -10.49 -4.75
C ARG A 177 9.73 -11.38 -3.71
N GLN A 178 9.73 -10.97 -2.44
CA GLN A 178 10.31 -11.75 -1.33
C GLN A 178 9.62 -13.11 -1.15
N LEU A 179 8.29 -13.12 -1.09
CA LEU A 179 7.48 -14.34 -0.95
C LEU A 179 7.65 -15.30 -2.16
N SER A 180 7.72 -14.75 -3.37
CA SER A 180 7.98 -15.53 -4.60
C SER A 180 9.40 -16.12 -4.65
N ALA A 181 10.33 -15.59 -3.86
CA ALA A 181 11.71 -16.06 -3.74
C ALA A 181 11.92 -17.07 -2.60
N LEU A 182 10.88 -17.38 -1.80
CA LEU A 182 10.97 -18.39 -0.73
C LEU A 182 11.39 -19.77 -1.29
N PRO A 183 12.24 -20.52 -0.56
CA PRO A 183 12.78 -21.78 -1.07
C PRO A 183 11.73 -22.90 -1.18
N GLY A 184 11.97 -23.83 -2.11
CA GLY A 184 11.17 -25.04 -2.27
C GLY A 184 9.77 -24.81 -2.84
N SER A 185 8.85 -25.72 -2.54
CA SER A 185 7.49 -25.71 -3.09
C SER A 185 6.58 -24.59 -2.55
N ALA A 186 7.02 -23.86 -1.53
CA ALA A 186 6.31 -22.70 -0.99
C ALA A 186 6.37 -21.52 -1.97
N GLY A 187 7.57 -21.02 -2.28
CA GLY A 187 7.75 -19.89 -3.21
C GLY A 187 7.24 -20.18 -4.63
N VAL A 188 7.32 -21.42 -5.11
CA VAL A 188 6.74 -21.83 -6.40
C VAL A 188 5.21 -21.71 -6.41
N ARG A 189 4.52 -22.17 -5.36
CA ARG A 189 3.06 -22.04 -5.25
C ARG A 189 2.63 -20.60 -5.04
N LEU A 190 3.35 -19.85 -4.21
CA LEU A 190 3.09 -18.44 -3.94
C LEU A 190 3.26 -17.57 -5.19
N ARG A 191 4.35 -17.74 -5.95
CA ARG A 191 4.64 -16.99 -7.18
C ARG A 191 3.54 -17.10 -8.24
N ALA A 192 2.85 -18.25 -8.32
CA ALA A 192 1.78 -18.49 -9.29
C ALA A 192 0.39 -18.01 -8.81
N ALA A 193 0.26 -17.50 -7.59
CA ALA A 193 -1.02 -17.21 -6.94
C ALA A 193 -1.09 -15.83 -6.25
N LEU A 194 0.04 -15.24 -5.85
CA LEU A 194 0.11 -13.92 -5.25
C LEU A 194 -0.14 -12.83 -6.30
N HIS A 195 -1.05 -11.92 -5.99
CA HIS A 195 -1.41 -10.77 -6.82
C HIS A 195 -1.69 -9.55 -5.93
N LEU A 196 -1.63 -8.35 -6.51
CA LEU A 196 -2.17 -7.16 -5.84
C LEU A 196 -3.69 -7.18 -6.00
N VAL A 197 -4.39 -6.65 -5.00
CA VAL A 197 -5.84 -6.44 -5.01
C VAL A 197 -6.13 -5.01 -4.60
N SER A 198 -7.14 -4.39 -5.22
CA SER A 198 -7.56 -3.05 -4.83
C SER A 198 -8.36 -3.11 -3.54
N CYS A 199 -8.24 -2.05 -2.74
CA CYS A 199 -9.07 -1.78 -1.59
C CYS A 199 -9.79 -0.46 -1.79
N GLU A 200 -11.06 -0.46 -1.39
CA GLU A 200 -12.00 0.65 -1.41
C GLU A 200 -12.45 0.87 0.04
N GLU A 201 -12.41 2.10 0.55
CA GLU A 201 -12.49 2.37 1.98
C GLU A 201 -13.74 3.18 2.36
N ALA A 202 -14.12 3.12 3.64
CA ALA A 202 -15.23 3.88 4.24
C ALA A 202 -16.61 3.72 3.57
N ILE A 203 -16.84 2.62 2.85
CA ILE A 203 -18.06 2.33 2.07
C ILE A 203 -19.31 2.45 2.96
N GLU A 204 -20.20 3.41 2.66
CA GLU A 204 -21.38 3.68 3.50
C GLU A 204 -22.39 2.54 3.43
N ASN A 205 -22.60 1.98 2.23
CA ASN A 205 -23.57 0.92 1.99
C ASN A 205 -22.98 -0.29 1.25
N PRO A 206 -22.23 -1.17 1.96
CA PRO A 206 -21.65 -2.37 1.37
C PRO A 206 -22.69 -3.31 0.74
N ALA A 207 -23.95 -3.26 1.19
CA ALA A 207 -25.02 -4.07 0.60
C ALA A 207 -25.45 -3.56 -0.79
N ALA A 208 -25.45 -2.25 -1.02
CA ALA A 208 -25.67 -1.68 -2.35
C ALA A 208 -24.45 -1.93 -3.25
N TYR A 209 -23.24 -1.59 -2.80
CA TYR A 209 -22.00 -1.75 -3.55
C TYR A 209 -21.77 -3.19 -4.06
N LEU A 210 -22.08 -4.19 -3.24
CA LEU A 210 -21.98 -5.62 -3.61
C LEU A 210 -23.12 -6.14 -4.47
N SER A 211 -24.21 -5.38 -4.62
CA SER A 211 -25.37 -5.75 -5.45
C SER A 211 -25.30 -5.21 -6.88
N GLU A 212 -24.57 -4.12 -7.09
CA GLU A 212 -24.30 -3.54 -8.40
C GLU A 212 -22.91 -3.97 -8.94
N VAL A 213 -22.52 -3.47 -10.10
CA VAL A 213 -21.14 -3.57 -10.59
C VAL A 213 -20.51 -2.18 -10.40
N PRO A 214 -19.62 -1.99 -9.42
CA PRO A 214 -19.10 -0.66 -9.10
C PRO A 214 -18.45 0.01 -10.31
N SER A 215 -18.83 1.25 -10.59
CA SER A 215 -18.35 1.93 -11.80
C SER A 215 -16.86 2.24 -11.68
N PRO A 216 -16.03 1.87 -12.66
CA PRO A 216 -14.64 2.33 -12.73
C PRO A 216 -14.49 3.86 -12.76
N THR A 217 -15.59 4.60 -12.95
CA THR A 217 -15.65 6.08 -12.99
C THR A 217 -16.05 6.75 -11.66
N THR A 218 -16.33 5.99 -10.61
CA THR A 218 -16.67 6.51 -9.27
C THR A 218 -15.91 5.77 -8.17
N SER A 219 -15.62 4.49 -8.38
CA SER A 219 -14.86 3.68 -7.42
C SER A 219 -13.39 4.05 -7.40
N GLU A 220 -13.05 4.90 -6.44
CA GLU A 220 -11.69 5.18 -6.04
C GLU A 220 -11.00 3.93 -5.45
N LYS A 221 -9.69 3.80 -5.68
CA LYS A 221 -8.86 2.67 -5.27
C LYS A 221 -7.65 3.19 -4.47
N GLU A 222 -7.91 3.72 -3.27
CA GLU A 222 -6.92 4.43 -2.43
C GLU A 222 -5.81 3.54 -1.86
N HIS A 223 -6.04 2.22 -1.78
CA HIS A 223 -5.14 1.29 -1.11
C HIS A 223 -5.04 -0.05 -1.85
N VAL A 224 -3.97 -0.81 -1.60
CA VAL A 224 -3.76 -2.16 -2.14
C VAL A 224 -3.23 -3.14 -1.10
N LEU A 225 -3.73 -4.38 -1.16
CA LEU A 225 -3.23 -5.50 -0.38
C LEU A 225 -2.54 -6.52 -1.30
N VAL A 226 -1.75 -7.41 -0.70
CA VAL A 226 -1.28 -8.63 -1.37
C VAL A 226 -2.25 -9.77 -1.03
N ALA A 227 -2.77 -10.45 -2.05
CA ALA A 227 -3.71 -11.55 -1.89
C ALA A 227 -3.26 -12.84 -2.60
N ALA A 228 -3.70 -13.98 -2.08
CA ALA A 228 -3.74 -15.24 -2.81
C ALA A 228 -5.04 -15.99 -2.49
N ARG A 229 -5.65 -16.65 -3.48
CA ARG A 229 -6.70 -17.63 -3.20
C ARG A 229 -6.07 -18.87 -2.57
N VAL A 230 -6.75 -19.49 -1.60
CA VAL A 230 -6.27 -20.69 -0.91
C VAL A 230 -7.30 -21.82 -0.96
N ASP A 231 -6.79 -23.05 -0.95
CA ASP A 231 -7.54 -24.30 -1.01
C ASP A 231 -6.88 -25.27 -0.02
N ILE A 232 -7.54 -25.45 1.13
CA ILE A 232 -7.02 -26.14 2.33
C ILE A 232 -7.84 -27.40 2.53
N GLY A 233 -7.35 -28.54 2.05
CA GLY A 233 -8.09 -29.81 2.09
C GLY A 233 -9.45 -29.75 1.38
N GLY A 234 -9.58 -28.95 0.30
CA GLY A 234 -10.83 -28.70 -0.42
C GLY A 234 -11.67 -27.53 0.11
N ARG A 235 -11.28 -26.91 1.22
CA ARG A 235 -11.95 -25.71 1.77
C ARG A 235 -11.37 -24.45 1.15
N ARG A 236 -12.22 -23.63 0.53
CA ARG A 236 -11.84 -22.38 -0.14
C ARG A 236 -11.61 -21.25 0.87
N GLY A 237 -10.70 -20.34 0.53
CA GLY A 237 -10.53 -19.07 1.22
C GLY A 237 -9.64 -18.08 0.48
N VAL A 238 -9.24 -17.03 1.19
CA VAL A 238 -8.26 -16.03 0.76
C VAL A 238 -7.21 -15.85 1.86
N LEU A 239 -5.94 -15.80 1.47
CA LEU A 239 -4.85 -15.26 2.29
C LEU A 239 -4.66 -13.79 1.88
N LEU A 240 -4.65 -12.90 2.86
CA LEU A 240 -4.41 -11.46 2.71
C LEU A 240 -3.21 -11.03 3.56
N LEU A 241 -2.44 -10.08 3.03
CA LEU A 241 -1.34 -9.40 3.71
C LEU A 241 -1.48 -7.91 3.43
N ASP A 242 -1.49 -7.10 4.49
CA ASP A 242 -1.61 -5.65 4.38
C ASP A 242 -0.40 -4.96 5.03
N PRO A 243 0.71 -4.81 4.30
CA PRO A 243 1.84 -4.06 4.81
C PRO A 243 1.56 -2.54 4.83
N GLY A 244 0.53 -2.06 4.10
CA GLY A 244 0.12 -0.66 4.07
C GLY A 244 -0.44 -0.19 5.41
N TYR A 245 -1.41 -0.91 5.96
CA TYR A 245 -1.93 -0.70 7.32
C TYR A 245 -1.11 -1.42 8.41
N HIS A 246 0.11 -1.82 8.07
CA HIS A 246 1.12 -2.40 8.96
C HIS A 246 0.67 -3.71 9.62
N VAL A 247 -0.24 -4.46 9.00
CA VAL A 247 -0.78 -5.73 9.50
C VAL A 247 0.32 -6.79 9.43
N ALA A 248 1.06 -6.94 10.53
CA ALA A 248 2.22 -7.81 10.66
C ALA A 248 1.88 -9.30 10.83
N ARG A 249 0.79 -9.76 10.18
CA ARG A 249 0.28 -11.12 10.28
C ARG A 249 -0.39 -11.61 8.99
N VAL A 250 -0.47 -12.93 8.83
CA VAL A 250 -1.34 -13.54 7.82
C VAL A 250 -2.80 -13.40 8.25
N VAL A 251 -3.60 -12.74 7.42
CA VAL A 251 -5.06 -12.71 7.53
C VAL A 251 -5.63 -13.82 6.64
N THR A 252 -6.42 -14.72 7.22
CA THR A 252 -7.02 -15.87 6.52
C THR A 252 -8.53 -15.76 6.56
N VAL A 253 -9.15 -15.77 5.38
CA VAL A 253 -10.60 -15.62 5.21
C VAL A 253 -11.17 -16.86 4.53
N MET A 254 -11.57 -17.86 5.32
CA MET A 254 -12.22 -19.07 4.80
C MET A 254 -13.69 -18.80 4.43
N SER A 255 -14.16 -19.39 3.32
CA SER A 255 -15.55 -19.25 2.85
C SER A 255 -16.60 -19.85 3.79
N ASP A 256 -16.19 -20.70 4.73
CA ASP A 256 -17.05 -21.31 5.76
C ASP A 256 -16.93 -20.65 7.14
N GLY A 257 -16.06 -19.64 7.30
CA GLY A 257 -15.80 -18.97 8.58
C GLY A 257 -15.11 -19.82 9.65
N LEU A 258 -14.74 -21.08 9.35
CA LEU A 258 -14.12 -21.99 10.31
C LEU A 258 -12.59 -21.88 10.28
N TYR A 259 -11.93 -22.23 11.40
CA TYR A 259 -10.46 -22.28 11.51
C TYR A 259 -9.82 -22.98 10.29
N PRO A 260 -8.81 -22.42 9.60
CA PRO A 260 -7.91 -21.34 10.03
C PRO A 260 -8.40 -19.90 9.77
N HIS A 261 -9.70 -19.64 9.56
CA HIS A 261 -10.25 -18.28 9.51
C HIS A 261 -9.81 -17.43 10.72
N THR A 262 -9.30 -16.21 10.48
CA THR A 262 -8.64 -15.39 11.51
C THR A 262 -9.58 -14.73 12.52
N GLY A 263 -10.78 -14.32 12.09
CA GLY A 263 -11.75 -13.61 12.95
C GLY A 263 -11.28 -12.19 13.35
N TRP A 264 -11.78 -11.70 14.49
CA TRP A 264 -11.38 -10.41 15.05
C TRP A 264 -9.95 -10.44 15.60
N PHE A 265 -9.17 -9.39 15.35
CA PHE A 265 -7.90 -9.15 16.02
C PHE A 265 -7.63 -7.65 16.23
N THR A 266 -6.90 -7.32 17.30
CA THR A 266 -6.41 -5.95 17.55
C THR A 266 -5.27 -5.61 16.60
N GLN A 267 -5.37 -4.49 15.89
CA GLN A 267 -4.30 -3.92 15.06
C GLN A 267 -3.54 -2.82 15.82
N SER A 268 -4.23 -1.96 16.58
CA SER A 268 -3.61 -1.02 17.52
C SER A 268 -4.36 -0.98 18.86
N ASP A 269 -3.63 -0.73 19.93
CA ASP A 269 -4.15 -0.53 21.29
C ASP A 269 -3.34 0.64 21.90
N GLU A 270 -3.61 1.86 21.40
CA GLU A 270 -2.97 3.11 21.88
C GLU A 270 -3.86 3.73 22.98
N PRO A 271 -3.33 4.55 23.91
CA PRO A 271 -4.09 5.02 25.07
C PRO A 271 -5.36 5.84 24.73
N GLU A 272 -5.37 6.52 23.58
CA GLU A 272 -6.53 7.29 23.11
C GLU A 272 -7.46 6.49 22.19
N VAL A 273 -6.99 5.39 21.60
CA VAL A 273 -7.71 4.66 20.55
C VAL A 273 -7.25 3.20 20.38
N ARG A 274 -8.22 2.29 20.47
CA ARG A 274 -8.07 0.87 20.10
C ARG A 274 -8.71 0.61 18.74
N ARG A 275 -7.99 -0.06 17.84
CA ARG A 275 -8.43 -0.46 16.50
C ARG A 275 -8.37 -1.98 16.37
N GLU A 276 -9.49 -2.58 16.00
CA GLU A 276 -9.63 -4.02 15.78
C GLU A 276 -10.20 -4.29 14.39
N TYR A 277 -9.68 -5.30 13.69
CA TYR A 277 -10.11 -5.66 12.33
C TYR A 277 -10.74 -7.06 12.31
N MET A 278 -11.69 -7.25 11.42
CA MET A 278 -12.24 -8.55 11.02
C MET A 278 -12.40 -8.58 9.50
N TYR A 279 -12.16 -9.75 8.89
CA TYR A 279 -12.23 -9.92 7.44
C TYR A 279 -13.17 -11.09 7.09
N THR A 280 -14.18 -10.87 6.25
CA THR A 280 -15.17 -11.87 5.81
C THR A 280 -15.36 -11.84 4.30
N LEU A 281 -15.80 -12.95 3.68
CA LEU A 281 -16.03 -13.00 2.23
C LEU A 281 -17.44 -12.50 1.86
N SER A 282 -17.57 -11.83 0.71
CA SER A 282 -18.88 -11.55 0.09
C SER A 282 -19.59 -12.84 -0.30
N PRO A 283 -20.94 -12.85 -0.44
CA PRO A 283 -21.70 -14.07 -0.80
C PRO A 283 -21.30 -14.72 -2.13
N ASP A 284 -20.71 -13.95 -3.06
CA ASP A 284 -20.20 -14.42 -4.35
C ASP A 284 -18.68 -14.69 -4.36
N GLU A 285 -18.03 -14.53 -3.20
CA GLU A 285 -16.58 -14.62 -2.96
C GLU A 285 -15.71 -13.62 -3.76
N LYS A 286 -16.27 -12.60 -4.43
CA LYS A 286 -15.50 -11.62 -5.21
C LYS A 286 -14.78 -10.58 -4.34
N TYR A 287 -15.33 -10.23 -3.19
CA TYR A 287 -14.78 -9.25 -2.27
C TYR A 287 -14.48 -9.87 -0.91
N VAL A 288 -13.50 -9.32 -0.21
CA VAL A 288 -13.39 -9.45 1.25
C VAL A 288 -13.86 -8.14 1.88
N LEU A 289 -14.86 -8.24 2.75
CA LEU A 289 -15.31 -7.16 3.63
C LEU A 289 -14.31 -7.09 4.79
N TRP A 290 -13.61 -5.96 4.90
CA TRP A 290 -12.75 -5.63 6.01
C TRP A 290 -13.51 -4.68 6.93
N THR A 291 -14.02 -5.20 8.06
CA THR A 291 -14.67 -4.39 9.09
C THR A 291 -13.61 -3.86 10.04
N VAL A 292 -13.58 -2.54 10.22
CA VAL A 292 -12.80 -1.87 11.28
C VAL A 292 -13.74 -1.56 12.44
N ARG A 293 -13.30 -1.87 13.67
CA ARG A 293 -13.87 -1.38 14.91
C ARG A 293 -12.88 -0.43 15.55
N GLU A 294 -13.27 0.83 15.72
CA GLU A 294 -12.50 1.82 16.47
C GLU A 294 -13.22 2.17 17.78
N THR A 295 -12.49 2.10 18.89
CA THR A 295 -13.00 2.39 20.24
C THR A 295 -12.17 3.52 20.87
N ARG A 296 -12.83 4.60 21.27
CA ARG A 296 -12.25 5.77 21.96
C ARG A 296 -13.05 6.03 23.24
N GLY A 297 -12.49 5.67 24.38
CA GLY A 297 -13.22 5.65 25.66
C GLY A 297 -14.46 4.76 25.57
N GLU A 298 -15.63 5.31 25.86
CA GLU A 298 -16.92 4.60 25.77
C GLU A 298 -17.52 4.60 24.34
N ARG A 299 -17.00 5.42 23.41
CA ARG A 299 -17.52 5.50 22.04
C ARG A 299 -16.89 4.42 21.17
N GLN A 300 -17.73 3.60 20.54
CA GLN A 300 -17.33 2.66 19.49
C GLN A 300 -17.91 3.10 18.14
N THR A 301 -17.11 2.99 17.09
CA THR A 301 -17.55 3.13 15.69
C THR A 301 -17.21 1.87 14.90
N LEU A 302 -17.90 1.68 13.77
CA LEU A 302 -17.64 0.63 12.80
C LEU A 302 -17.59 1.27 11.41
N SER A 303 -16.60 0.88 10.61
CA SER A 303 -16.57 1.15 9.16
C SER A 303 -16.27 -0.14 8.39
N VAL A 304 -16.59 -0.15 7.10
CA VAL A 304 -16.37 -1.31 6.23
C VAL A 304 -15.62 -0.89 4.98
N ASN A 305 -14.48 -1.52 4.77
CA ASN A 305 -13.67 -1.42 3.58
C ASN A 305 -13.90 -2.69 2.71
N LEU A 306 -13.78 -2.58 1.40
CA LEU A 306 -13.99 -3.67 0.45
C LEU A 306 -12.73 -3.94 -0.38
N VAL A 307 -12.22 -5.17 -0.30
CA VAL A 307 -11.03 -5.63 -1.03
C VAL A 307 -11.45 -6.53 -2.18
N TYR A 308 -11.25 -6.13 -3.43
CA TYR A 308 -11.66 -6.91 -4.61
C TYR A 308 -10.65 -8.00 -4.95
N VAL A 309 -11.02 -9.26 -4.66
CA VAL A 309 -10.17 -10.45 -4.69
C VAL A 309 -10.51 -11.43 -5.83
N GLU A 310 -11.42 -11.08 -6.75
CA GLU A 310 -11.72 -11.93 -7.93
C GLU A 310 -10.55 -11.96 -8.94
N ARG A 311 -9.82 -10.85 -9.11
CA ARG A 311 -8.83 -10.65 -10.17
C ARG A 311 -7.61 -9.84 -9.71
N PRO A 312 -6.43 -10.02 -10.33
CA PRO A 312 -5.24 -9.22 -10.06
C PRO A 312 -5.49 -7.76 -10.41
N TYR A 313 -5.09 -6.83 -9.55
CA TYR A 313 -5.09 -5.41 -9.83
C TYR A 313 -3.79 -5.04 -10.58
N LEU A 314 -3.91 -4.45 -11.78
CA LEU A 314 -2.80 -4.23 -12.73
C LEU A 314 -2.46 -2.75 -12.96
N SER A 315 -3.03 -1.87 -12.13
CA SER A 315 -2.89 -0.41 -12.22
C SER A 315 -2.59 0.24 -10.86
N ALA A 316 -1.95 -0.47 -9.93
CA ALA A 316 -1.66 0.02 -8.59
C ALA A 316 -0.70 1.22 -8.61
N VAL A 317 0.32 1.22 -9.47
CA VAL A 317 1.21 2.38 -9.67
C VAL A 317 0.51 3.48 -10.48
N THR A 318 -0.28 3.10 -11.48
CA THR A 318 -0.90 4.10 -12.38
C THR A 318 -2.14 4.77 -11.81
N VAL A 319 -2.83 4.15 -10.85
CA VAL A 319 -4.02 4.67 -10.15
C VAL A 319 -3.75 4.92 -8.67
N THR A 320 -3.44 3.90 -7.85
CA THR A 320 -3.34 4.07 -6.38
C THR A 320 -2.16 4.95 -5.95
N GLU A 321 -0.94 4.62 -6.37
CA GLU A 321 0.26 5.46 -6.15
C GLU A 321 0.11 6.85 -6.81
N ARG A 322 -0.80 7.00 -7.79
CA ARG A 322 -1.12 8.31 -8.38
C ARG A 322 -2.15 9.10 -7.57
N ARG A 323 -3.28 8.53 -7.15
CA ARG A 323 -4.25 9.17 -6.22
C ARG A 323 -3.52 9.70 -5.01
N ASN A 324 -2.65 8.85 -4.47
CA ASN A 324 -1.79 9.20 -3.37
C ASN A 324 -1.10 10.58 -3.58
N ILE A 325 -0.74 10.99 -4.82
CA ILE A 325 -0.01 12.26 -5.13
C ILE A 325 -0.72 13.50 -4.64
N VAL A 326 -2.04 13.45 -4.58
CA VAL A 326 -2.86 14.57 -4.17
C VAL A 326 -3.47 14.42 -2.79
N TYR A 327 -3.44 13.21 -2.21
CA TYR A 327 -4.01 12.90 -0.89
C TYR A 327 -3.70 13.98 0.16
N ASN A 328 -4.64 14.35 1.00
CA ASN A 328 -4.48 15.48 1.91
C ASN A 328 -3.58 15.22 3.15
N PHE A 329 -3.03 14.01 3.35
CA PHE A 329 -2.21 13.66 4.53
C PHE A 329 -0.84 13.06 4.19
N ARG A 330 0.19 13.34 4.99
CA ARG A 330 1.56 12.81 4.82
C ARG A 330 2.14 12.26 6.13
N SER A 331 3.05 11.31 6.04
CA SER A 331 3.85 10.80 7.16
C SER A 331 5.24 10.29 6.73
N LEU A 332 5.99 9.65 7.61
CA LEU A 332 7.13 8.76 7.33
C LEU A 332 7.30 7.95 8.60
N LEU A 333 7.24 6.63 8.51
CA LEU A 333 7.02 5.79 9.66
C LEU A 333 8.07 4.66 9.75
N ALA A 334 8.58 4.40 10.94
CA ALA A 334 9.25 3.16 11.35
C ALA A 334 8.27 2.24 12.11
N ARG A 335 8.42 0.91 11.96
CA ARG A 335 7.68 -0.10 12.75
C ARG A 335 8.62 -1.15 13.31
N ASN A 336 8.17 -1.82 14.36
CA ASN A 336 8.74 -3.10 14.78
C ASN A 336 8.15 -4.29 13.98
N THR A 337 8.64 -5.50 14.25
CA THR A 337 8.15 -6.75 13.62
C THR A 337 6.72 -7.14 13.98
N LYS A 338 6.03 -6.37 14.83
CA LYS A 338 4.59 -6.51 15.13
C LYS A 338 3.74 -5.45 14.40
N GLY A 339 4.34 -4.61 13.55
CA GLY A 339 3.65 -3.54 12.83
C GLY A 339 3.39 -2.29 13.68
N GLN A 340 3.80 -2.29 14.95
CA GLN A 340 3.60 -1.15 15.85
C GLN A 340 4.58 -0.03 15.49
N LEU A 341 4.08 1.20 15.43
CA LEU A 341 4.87 2.40 15.09
C LEU A 341 5.91 2.70 16.17
N THR A 342 7.20 2.72 15.80
CA THR A 342 8.31 3.00 16.72
C THR A 342 8.73 4.47 16.69
N ALA A 343 8.91 5.02 15.50
CA ALA A 343 9.22 6.42 15.26
C ALA A 343 8.63 6.91 13.93
N GLY A 344 8.65 8.22 13.72
CA GLY A 344 8.19 8.82 12.48
C GLY A 344 7.75 10.26 12.61
N VAL A 345 7.25 10.80 11.51
CA VAL A 345 6.65 12.14 11.43
C VAL A 345 5.33 12.07 10.67
N TYR A 346 4.41 13.01 10.90
CA TYR A 346 3.19 13.16 10.09
C TYR A 346 2.57 14.56 10.15
N PHE A 347 1.90 14.95 9.06
CA PHE A 347 1.25 16.26 8.90
C PHE A 347 0.14 16.21 7.85
N PRO A 348 -0.96 16.98 8.03
CA PRO A 348 -1.90 17.28 6.97
C PRO A 348 -1.29 18.28 5.97
N LEU A 349 -1.76 18.25 4.73
CA LEU A 349 -1.57 19.31 3.75
C LEU A 349 -2.70 20.33 3.91
N ALA A 350 -2.34 21.56 4.24
CA ALA A 350 -3.27 22.67 4.36
C ALA A 350 -2.64 23.93 3.75
N VAL A 351 -3.48 24.83 3.22
CA VAL A 351 -3.06 26.20 2.91
C VAL A 351 -2.95 26.97 4.22
N VAL A 352 -1.75 27.02 4.78
CA VAL A 352 -1.46 27.64 6.08
C VAL A 352 -1.40 29.17 5.99
N SER A 353 -1.89 29.85 7.02
CA SER A 353 -1.62 31.28 7.19
C SER A 353 -0.17 31.52 7.62
N ALA A 354 0.36 32.70 7.31
CA ALA A 354 1.74 33.08 7.62
C ALA A 354 2.06 33.02 9.13
N ASP A 355 1.04 33.17 9.98
CA ASP A 355 1.17 33.25 11.44
C ASP A 355 1.10 31.89 12.16
N ALA A 356 0.66 30.83 11.47
CA ALA A 356 0.43 29.51 12.07
C ALA A 356 1.46 28.45 11.65
N GLY A 357 1.92 28.48 10.39
CA GLY A 357 2.82 27.47 9.84
C GLY A 357 2.19 26.06 9.69
N PRO A 358 2.93 25.09 9.14
CA PRO A 358 2.47 23.71 8.99
C PRO A 358 2.56 22.93 10.31
N ALA A 359 1.43 22.44 10.79
CA ALA A 359 1.39 21.53 11.94
C ALA A 359 2.01 20.17 11.56
N CYS A 360 3.10 19.80 12.22
CA CYS A 360 3.80 18.52 12.02
C CYS A 360 4.05 17.83 13.35
N THR A 361 3.58 16.58 13.48
CA THR A 361 3.88 15.71 14.60
C THR A 361 5.19 14.97 14.33
N VAL A 362 6.12 15.01 15.28
CA VAL A 362 7.29 14.12 15.34
C VAL A 362 7.07 13.14 16.50
N PHE A 363 7.37 11.87 16.30
CA PHE A 363 7.28 10.86 17.36
C PHE A 363 8.43 9.85 17.32
N TYR A 364 8.83 9.36 18.49
CA TYR A 364 9.85 8.33 18.66
C TYR A 364 9.60 7.56 19.97
N SER A 365 10.22 6.40 20.12
CA SER A 365 10.05 5.53 21.30
C SER A 365 11.23 5.64 22.25
N GLU A 366 10.97 5.96 23.52
CA GLU A 366 11.94 5.92 24.61
C GLU A 366 11.75 4.67 25.48
N VAL A 367 12.84 4.08 25.98
CA VAL A 367 12.76 2.99 26.97
C VAL A 367 12.87 3.58 28.38
N VAL A 368 11.74 3.97 28.95
CA VAL A 368 11.65 4.53 30.30
C VAL A 368 11.36 3.42 31.31
N ALA A 369 12.30 3.15 32.22
CA ALA A 369 12.21 2.12 33.26
C ALA A 369 11.86 0.70 32.75
N GLY A 370 12.20 0.38 31.49
CA GLY A 370 11.89 -0.90 30.84
C GLY A 370 10.60 -0.92 30.01
N THR A 371 9.81 0.15 30.04
CA THR A 371 8.61 0.34 29.22
C THR A 371 8.92 1.22 28.01
N SER A 372 8.41 0.87 26.84
CA SER A 372 8.48 1.73 25.64
C SER A 372 7.42 2.83 25.72
N VAL A 373 7.83 4.09 25.66
CA VAL A 373 6.95 5.27 25.72
C VAL A 373 7.10 6.08 24.43
N LYS A 374 6.00 6.37 23.75
CA LYS A 374 5.97 7.15 22.50
C LYS A 374 5.82 8.64 22.81
N ARG A 375 6.83 9.44 22.50
CA ARG A 375 6.77 10.92 22.59
C ARG A 375 6.05 11.50 21.38
N ARG A 376 5.38 12.65 21.52
CA ARG A 376 4.62 13.33 20.45
C ARG A 376 4.72 14.87 20.54
N GLU A 377 5.92 15.40 20.78
CA GLU A 377 6.13 16.84 20.99
C GLU A 377 7.54 17.28 20.55
N LEU A 378 7.67 18.56 20.20
CA LEU A 378 8.94 19.26 19.96
C LEU A 378 9.10 20.31 21.07
N ASP A 379 9.62 19.89 22.22
CA ASP A 379 9.77 20.74 23.41
C ASP A 379 10.99 21.68 23.30
N VAL A 380 11.73 21.96 24.39
CA VAL A 380 12.92 22.83 24.34
C VAL A 380 14.12 22.10 23.71
N GLU A 381 14.09 20.77 23.61
CA GLU A 381 15.17 19.93 23.06
C GLU A 381 14.84 19.42 21.64
N GLN A 382 14.26 20.29 20.79
CA GLN A 382 13.79 19.96 19.43
C GLN A 382 14.85 19.26 18.57
N GLU A 383 16.10 19.71 18.63
CA GLU A 383 17.24 19.09 17.94
C GLU A 383 17.44 17.63 18.37
N LEU A 384 17.37 17.33 19.67
CA LEU A 384 17.52 15.98 20.20
C LEU A 384 16.32 15.09 19.81
N ALA A 385 15.10 15.62 19.85
CA ALA A 385 13.90 14.91 19.42
C ALA A 385 13.96 14.51 17.93
N LEU A 386 14.50 15.39 17.07
CA LEU A 386 14.73 15.10 15.66
C LEU A 386 15.83 14.05 15.47
N VAL A 387 16.97 14.16 16.15
CA VAL A 387 18.07 13.18 16.09
C VAL A 387 17.60 11.79 16.53
N LEU A 388 16.90 11.68 17.67
CA LEU A 388 16.37 10.40 18.17
C LEU A 388 15.33 9.77 17.23
N CYS A 389 14.49 10.59 16.58
CA CYS A 389 13.56 10.13 15.56
C CYS A 389 14.31 9.66 14.29
N SER A 390 15.30 10.43 13.82
CA SER A 390 16.12 10.09 12.65
C SER A 390 16.86 8.76 12.83
N GLN A 391 17.49 8.55 14.00
CA GLN A 391 18.17 7.31 14.34
C GLN A 391 17.20 6.10 14.37
N GLN A 392 15.96 6.28 14.87
CA GLN A 392 14.94 5.23 14.86
C GLN A 392 14.29 5.00 13.49
N LEU A 393 14.43 5.95 12.57
CA LEU A 393 14.18 5.81 11.12
C LEU A 393 15.42 5.27 10.37
N GLY A 394 16.49 4.86 11.06
CA GLY A 394 17.72 4.35 10.43
C GLY A 394 18.42 5.35 9.52
N MET A 395 18.17 6.65 9.73
CA MET A 395 18.71 7.77 8.96
C MET A 395 19.93 8.38 9.67
N HIS A 396 20.68 9.23 8.97
CA HIS A 396 21.69 10.08 9.61
C HIS A 396 21.04 11.16 10.48
N ASP A 397 21.74 11.63 11.51
CA ASP A 397 21.22 12.55 12.54
C ASP A 397 20.59 13.83 11.96
N ASP A 398 21.16 14.36 10.88
CA ASP A 398 20.74 15.55 10.12
C ASP A 398 19.68 15.27 9.04
N GLN A 399 19.55 14.02 8.59
CA GLN A 399 18.78 13.66 7.40
C GLN A 399 17.26 13.87 7.57
N LEU A 400 16.71 13.69 8.77
CA LEU A 400 15.29 13.99 9.03
C LEU A 400 15.03 15.51 8.99
N GLU A 401 15.95 16.32 9.53
CA GLU A 401 15.87 17.77 9.47
C GLU A 401 15.91 18.26 8.02
N GLU A 402 16.85 17.77 7.20
CA GLU A 402 16.89 18.08 5.77
C GLU A 402 15.55 17.78 5.07
N ILE A 403 14.92 16.65 5.39
CA ILE A 403 13.65 16.24 4.78
C ILE A 403 12.51 17.16 5.26
N LEU A 404 12.46 17.51 6.54
CA LEU A 404 11.46 18.44 7.08
C LEU A 404 11.65 19.87 6.56
N THR A 405 12.89 20.34 6.37
CA THR A 405 13.19 21.62 5.70
C THR A 405 12.69 21.62 4.26
N LYS A 406 12.94 20.53 3.51
CA LYS A 406 12.42 20.37 2.14
C LYS A 406 10.89 20.35 2.13
N VAL A 407 10.24 19.69 3.08
CA VAL A 407 8.78 19.70 3.28
C VAL A 407 8.25 21.09 3.56
N ALA A 408 8.84 21.83 4.51
CA ALA A 408 8.41 23.18 4.87
C ALA A 408 8.48 24.14 3.67
N HIS A 409 9.53 24.01 2.83
CA HIS A 409 9.63 24.76 1.58
C HIS A 409 8.50 24.42 0.59
N VAL A 410 8.09 23.15 0.47
CA VAL A 410 6.94 22.75 -0.36
C VAL A 410 5.62 23.26 0.21
N MET A 411 5.43 23.22 1.54
CA MET A 411 4.21 23.69 2.18
C MET A 411 4.06 25.23 2.17
N ALA A 412 5.16 25.96 1.99
CA ALA A 412 5.16 27.39 1.76
C ALA A 412 4.74 27.80 0.33
N ASP A 413 4.80 26.89 -0.67
CA ASP A 413 4.22 27.14 -1.99
C ASP A 413 2.71 26.93 -1.95
N ALA A 414 2.00 27.95 -1.47
CA ALA A 414 0.54 27.97 -1.40
C ALA A 414 -0.13 27.78 -2.78
N THR A 415 0.54 28.08 -3.90
CA THR A 415 0.01 27.86 -5.26
C THR A 415 0.05 26.38 -5.61
N PHE A 416 1.15 25.71 -5.32
CA PHE A 416 1.28 24.26 -5.46
C PHE A 416 0.34 23.50 -4.51
N ILE A 417 0.35 23.83 -3.21
CA ILE A 417 -0.50 23.18 -2.21
C ILE A 417 -1.98 23.35 -2.56
N LYS A 418 -2.42 24.53 -3.02
CA LYS A 418 -3.79 24.71 -3.49
C LYS A 418 -4.09 23.80 -4.68
N GLN A 419 -3.25 23.76 -5.73
CA GLN A 419 -3.51 22.89 -6.88
C GLN A 419 -3.53 21.40 -6.51
N VAL A 420 -2.69 20.97 -5.57
CA VAL A 420 -2.67 19.59 -5.06
C VAL A 420 -3.98 19.26 -4.34
N LEU A 421 -4.48 20.16 -3.49
CA LEU A 421 -5.77 20.01 -2.81
C LEU A 421 -6.98 20.15 -3.77
N ASP A 422 -6.90 20.99 -4.80
CA ASP A 422 -7.94 21.10 -5.83
C ASP A 422 -8.12 19.76 -6.57
N ILE A 423 -7.03 19.02 -6.81
CA ILE A 423 -7.11 17.67 -7.42
C ILE A 423 -7.51 16.63 -6.37
N ASN A 424 -7.12 16.77 -5.10
CA ASN A 424 -7.57 15.89 -4.01
C ASN A 424 -9.10 15.85 -3.92
N ASN A 425 -9.69 17.03 -3.79
CA ASN A 425 -11.12 17.22 -3.61
C ASN A 425 -11.89 16.78 -4.86
N ALA A 426 -11.37 17.05 -6.06
CA ALA A 426 -11.99 16.60 -7.31
C ALA A 426 -12.01 15.07 -7.49
N ILE A 427 -11.26 14.30 -6.70
CA ILE A 427 -11.39 12.83 -6.64
C ILE A 427 -12.33 12.42 -5.49
N GLU A 428 -12.31 13.12 -4.36
CA GLU A 428 -13.26 12.90 -3.26
C GLU A 428 -14.71 13.11 -3.75
N GLU A 429 -14.99 14.23 -4.45
CA GLU A 429 -16.25 14.54 -5.14
C GLU A 429 -16.66 13.51 -6.22
N MET A 430 -15.71 12.71 -6.74
CA MET A 430 -15.97 11.61 -7.68
C MET A 430 -16.29 10.29 -6.94
N SER A 431 -15.94 10.23 -5.65
CA SER A 431 -16.03 9.05 -4.78
C SER A 431 -17.13 9.11 -3.72
N ASP A 432 -17.76 10.26 -3.50
CA ASP A 432 -18.85 10.47 -2.52
C ASP A 432 -20.05 9.51 -2.72
N ASP A 433 -20.25 8.96 -3.93
CA ASP A 433 -21.31 8.01 -4.29
C ASP A 433 -20.90 6.50 -4.19
N ASN A 434 -19.99 6.11 -3.28
CA ASN A 434 -19.50 4.70 -3.11
C ASN A 434 -20.26 3.85 -2.06
#